data_AF-A0A7J6G963-F1
#
_entry.id   AF-A0A7J6G963-F1
#
_cell.length_a   1.000
_cell.length_b   1.000
_cell.length_c   1.000
_cell.angle_alpha   90.00
_cell.angle_beta   90.00
_cell.angle_gamma   90.00
#
_symmetry.space_group_name_H-M   'P 1'
#
loop_
_entity.id
_entity.type
_entity.pdbx_description
1 polymer ?
#
loop_
_entity_poly.entity_id
_entity_poly.type
_entity_poly.pdbx_seq_one_letter_code
_entity_poly.pdbx_strand_id
1 'polypeptide(L)'
;MQWMLLVQFQKSYGILPPSSILPKELGQLTELLMLSFSSNNFSGPLPSELGNLNKLQQLYIDSAGVSGEIPSTFAKLQSMETLWASDNEFTGKIPEFIGNWTSLTVLRLQGNSFQGPIPSSFANLTSLTDLRLSEISNVSSSLAFINNLKSLSNLVLRNNNITGTIPSNIGQLQQLQQLDLSFNKLTGPIPNSLFNISSLSYLLLGNNSLNGTLPQQRSTSLLNIDLSYNNLMGSIPSWVNNQQNLHINLVGNNFTMNSSNNSPLLLGLNCLQKNFPCGLGRPIYSDFGINSGGPQITSSDRILYEIDEEALGPATHFVTSSNRWAVSNVGVFAGNNNATYKSFTSSQFTNTLDSELFQTVRLSASSLRYYGLGLENGNYTVKLQFAEIAILSSRSWKSVGRRVFDIYIQGNLVLKDFDIKKEAGGVSNRAVVREFTANVSQNFIEVHLFWAGKGTCCIPAQGTYGPSISAISATPNFVPTVSNKPPSTKKNHTGLIVGVVVGFAALIAWNLHEQGRELELVDSELSEFDEEEVKRIIGVAFLCTQTSPTMRPSMSRVVAMISGDSDVSSEISRPGYLADWKFNDVSTVMSQITQGTDSSFYDSSASTSMVADAMPPRPASGAAQPNNVHRPISEGR
;
A
#
# COMPACT_ATOMS: atom_id res chain seq x y z
N MET A 1 -20.72 20.12 38.58
CA MET A 1 -19.59 20.56 37.74
C MET A 1 -18.32 19.94 38.32
N GLN A 2 -17.93 18.77 37.81
CA GLN A 2 -16.68 18.09 38.19
C GLN A 2 -15.57 18.77 37.39
N TRP A 3 -14.69 19.51 38.06
CA TRP A 3 -13.48 20.06 37.44
C TRP A 3 -12.57 18.89 37.06
N MET A 4 -12.59 18.50 35.79
CA MET A 4 -11.66 17.53 35.23
C MET A 4 -10.28 18.19 35.26
N LEU A 5 -9.44 17.88 36.27
CA LEU A 5 -8.05 18.30 36.24
C LEU A 5 -7.36 17.56 35.09
N LEU A 6 -7.06 18.30 34.03
CA LEU A 6 -6.32 17.84 32.86
C LEU A 6 -4.91 18.39 32.96
N VAL A 7 -3.92 17.52 33.16
CA VAL A 7 -2.51 17.90 33.01
C VAL A 7 -2.04 17.35 31.67
N GLN A 8 -1.98 18.25 30.68
CA GLN A 8 -1.41 17.96 29.37
C GLN A 8 -0.13 18.78 29.21
N PHE A 9 0.99 18.10 29.05
CA PHE A 9 2.24 18.77 28.66
C PHE A 9 2.19 19.07 27.16
N GLN A 10 1.50 20.16 26.77
CA GLN A 10 1.47 20.61 25.36
C GLN A 10 2.67 21.50 25.02
N LYS A 11 3.27 21.20 23.87
CA LYS A 11 4.39 21.92 23.24
C LYS A 11 3.94 23.26 22.68
N SER A 12 3.65 24.24 23.52
CA SER A 12 3.40 25.60 23.04
C SER A 12 4.69 26.29 22.59
N TYR A 13 5.85 26.10 23.24
CA TYR A 13 7.08 26.85 22.85
C TYR A 13 8.44 26.19 23.10
N GLY A 14 8.55 24.87 23.24
CA GLY A 14 9.86 24.22 23.32
C GLY A 14 9.79 22.71 23.50
N ILE A 15 10.71 22.00 22.85
CA ILE A 15 11.05 20.63 23.22
C ILE A 15 11.67 20.74 24.63
N LEU A 16 11.10 20.06 25.64
CA LEU A 16 11.78 19.92 26.94
C LEU A 16 13.22 19.48 26.67
N PRO A 17 14.22 20.00 27.40
CA PRO A 17 15.62 19.65 27.15
C PRO A 17 15.76 18.13 27.07
N PRO A 18 16.54 17.60 26.09
CA PRO A 18 16.74 16.16 25.97
C PRO A 18 17.16 15.59 27.32
N SER A 19 16.57 14.45 27.70
CA SER A 19 16.89 13.73 28.95
C SER A 19 16.30 14.30 30.24
N SER A 20 15.22 15.10 30.18
CA SER A 20 14.44 15.41 31.39
C SER A 20 13.82 14.14 31.98
N ILE A 21 13.89 13.98 33.31
CA ILE A 21 13.18 12.91 34.03
C ILE A 21 11.76 13.37 34.38
N LEU A 22 10.82 12.43 34.48
CA LEU A 22 9.47 12.76 34.91
C LEU A 22 9.47 13.04 36.43
N PRO A 23 8.95 14.20 36.89
CA PRO A 23 9.01 14.57 38.30
C PRO A 23 8.07 13.70 39.15
N LYS A 24 8.59 13.18 40.27
CA LYS A 24 7.84 12.35 41.22
C LYS A 24 6.71 13.12 41.90
N GLU A 25 6.83 14.45 41.97
CA GLU A 25 5.85 15.36 42.56
C GLU A 25 4.49 15.29 41.87
N LEU A 26 4.42 14.81 40.62
CA LEU A 26 3.14 14.53 39.95
C LEU A 26 2.27 13.54 40.74
N GLY A 27 2.88 12.64 41.51
CA GLY A 27 2.17 11.72 42.41
C GLY A 27 1.41 12.41 43.56
N GLN A 28 1.60 13.72 43.77
CA GLN A 28 0.85 14.51 44.76
C GLN A 28 -0.50 14.99 44.23
N LEU A 29 -0.74 14.91 42.92
CA LEU A 29 -1.98 15.36 42.27
C LEU A 29 -3.10 14.31 42.39
N THR A 30 -3.45 13.88 43.60
CA THR A 30 -4.34 12.72 43.85
C THR A 30 -5.76 12.81 43.28
N GLU A 31 -6.19 14.00 42.87
CA GLU A 31 -7.49 14.24 42.23
C GLU A 31 -7.46 14.10 40.69
N LEU A 32 -6.30 13.76 40.12
CA LEU A 32 -6.12 13.68 38.67
C LEU A 32 -6.89 12.50 38.07
N LEU A 33 -7.70 12.79 37.04
CA LEU A 33 -8.45 11.78 36.28
C LEU A 33 -7.76 11.41 34.97
N MET A 34 -7.04 12.36 34.37
CA MET A 34 -6.31 12.18 33.12
C MET A 34 -4.90 12.75 33.22
N LEU A 35 -3.91 11.95 32.82
CA LEU A 35 -2.53 12.36 32.68
C LEU A 35 -2.06 12.08 31.25
N SER A 36 -1.58 13.11 30.56
CA SER A 36 -1.00 12.97 29.23
C SER A 36 0.33 13.69 29.09
N PHE A 37 1.34 12.93 28.68
CA PHE A 37 2.65 13.45 28.31
C PHE A 37 3.25 12.68 27.11
N SER A 38 2.40 12.12 26.25
CA SER A 38 2.81 11.47 25.00
C SER A 38 3.67 12.38 24.12
N SER A 39 4.50 11.76 23.26
CA SER A 39 5.30 12.44 22.24
C SER A 39 6.28 13.47 22.81
N ASN A 40 6.87 13.15 23.96
CA ASN A 40 7.95 13.89 24.60
C ASN A 40 9.27 13.11 24.49
N ASN A 41 10.33 13.70 25.03
CA ASN A 41 11.67 13.11 25.02
C ASN A 41 12.21 12.96 26.45
N PHE A 42 11.37 12.41 27.34
CA PHE A 42 11.79 12.06 28.68
C PHE A 42 12.83 10.95 28.65
N SER A 43 13.46 10.71 29.79
CA SER A 43 14.36 9.56 29.98
C SER A 43 14.18 8.96 31.36
N GLY A 44 14.63 7.72 31.53
CA GLY A 44 14.52 7.00 32.80
C GLY A 44 13.12 6.40 33.06
N PRO A 45 12.93 5.80 34.23
CA PRO A 45 11.72 5.07 34.56
C PRO A 45 10.54 5.95 34.96
N LEU A 46 9.33 5.39 34.93
CA LEU A 46 8.16 6.02 35.54
C LEU A 46 8.35 6.11 37.07
N PRO A 47 8.09 7.28 37.70
CA PRO A 47 8.13 7.41 39.15
C PRO A 47 7.08 6.52 39.82
N SER A 48 7.50 5.81 40.87
CA SER A 48 6.62 4.93 41.65
C SER A 48 5.47 5.70 42.32
N GLU A 49 5.68 6.98 42.59
CA GLU A 49 4.75 7.92 43.21
C GLU A 49 3.50 8.16 42.36
N LEU A 50 3.56 7.94 41.04
CA LEU A 50 2.36 8.00 40.19
C LEU A 50 1.31 6.95 40.60
N GLY A 51 1.70 5.89 41.30
CA GLY A 51 0.77 4.93 41.90
C GLY A 51 -0.15 5.54 42.98
N ASN A 52 0.11 6.77 43.46
CA ASN A 52 -0.76 7.47 44.39
C ASN A 52 -1.99 8.11 43.72
N LEU A 53 -2.02 8.18 42.39
CA LEU A 53 -3.10 8.76 41.59
C LEU A 53 -4.29 7.79 41.48
N ASN A 54 -4.85 7.37 42.61
CA ASN A 54 -5.88 6.31 42.67
C ASN A 54 -7.17 6.60 41.87
N LYS A 55 -7.47 7.88 41.61
CA LYS A 55 -8.60 8.34 40.77
C LYS A 55 -8.27 8.38 39.27
N LEU A 56 -7.04 8.09 38.87
CA LEU A 56 -6.60 8.18 37.48
C LEU A 56 -7.35 7.15 36.63
N GLN A 57 -8.04 7.65 35.61
CA GLN A 57 -8.81 6.86 34.65
C GLN A 57 -8.08 6.73 33.31
N GLN A 58 -7.32 7.75 32.91
CA GLN A 58 -6.71 7.79 31.59
C GLN A 58 -5.23 8.19 31.69
N LEU A 59 -4.37 7.35 31.13
CA LEU A 59 -2.93 7.58 31.07
C LEU A 59 -2.44 7.46 29.63
N TYR A 60 -1.96 8.57 29.07
CA TYR A 60 -1.44 8.67 27.70
C TYR A 60 0.04 9.04 27.73
N ILE A 61 0.89 8.06 27.41
CA ILE A 61 2.35 8.16 27.48
C ILE A 61 3.04 7.58 26.24
N ASP A 62 2.34 7.43 25.11
CA ASP A 62 2.94 6.94 23.86
C ASP A 62 4.12 7.82 23.43
N SER A 63 5.20 7.20 22.95
CA SER A 63 6.36 7.94 22.42
C SER A 63 6.90 8.99 23.40
N ALA A 64 6.87 8.73 24.70
CA ALA A 64 7.29 9.69 25.73
C ALA A 64 8.78 9.60 26.06
N GLY A 65 9.46 8.51 25.67
CA GLY A 65 10.88 8.25 25.96
C GLY A 65 11.12 7.63 27.35
N VAL A 66 10.06 7.25 28.06
CA VAL A 66 10.18 6.57 29.35
C VAL A 66 10.67 5.12 29.16
N SER A 67 11.35 4.60 30.16
CA SER A 67 12.06 3.31 30.11
C SER A 67 11.85 2.49 31.39
N GLY A 68 12.55 1.36 31.54
CA GLY A 68 12.50 0.54 32.76
C GLY A 68 11.21 -0.28 32.88
N GLU A 69 10.91 -0.79 34.07
CA GLU A 69 9.71 -1.60 34.32
C GLU A 69 8.48 -0.72 34.63
N ILE A 70 7.28 -1.23 34.37
CA ILE A 70 6.04 -0.59 34.88
C ILE A 70 6.04 -0.73 36.41
N PRO A 71 5.96 0.38 37.18
CA PRO A 71 6.07 0.33 38.64
C PRO A 71 4.98 -0.53 39.30
N SER A 72 5.37 -1.40 40.24
CA SER A 72 4.42 -2.26 40.97
C SER A 72 3.38 -1.48 41.79
N THR A 73 3.69 -0.22 42.15
CA THR A 73 2.77 0.70 42.82
C THR A 73 1.53 1.03 41.98
N PHE A 74 1.58 0.84 40.65
CA PHE A 74 0.45 1.07 39.76
C PHE A 74 -0.70 0.08 40.00
N ALA A 75 -0.47 -0.98 40.77
CA ALA A 75 -1.54 -1.85 41.28
C ALA A 75 -2.65 -1.08 42.03
N LYS A 76 -2.35 0.13 42.55
CA LYS A 76 -3.30 1.02 43.22
C LYS A 76 -4.24 1.80 42.27
N LEU A 77 -3.95 1.84 40.97
CA LEU A 77 -4.70 2.61 39.97
C LEU A 77 -5.98 1.88 39.52
N GLN A 78 -6.84 1.52 40.46
CA GLN A 78 -8.00 0.66 40.21
C GLN A 78 -9.11 1.31 39.37
N SER A 79 -9.08 2.64 39.21
CA SER A 79 -10.01 3.39 38.36
C SER A 79 -9.58 3.47 36.88
N MET A 80 -8.50 2.79 36.49
CA MET A 80 -7.98 2.89 35.12
C MET A 80 -8.98 2.36 34.07
N GLU A 81 -9.21 3.17 33.04
CA GLU A 81 -10.08 2.90 31.90
C GLU A 81 -9.30 2.85 30.59
N THR A 82 -8.27 3.69 30.45
CA THR A 82 -7.44 3.80 29.23
C THR A 82 -5.95 3.89 29.58
N LEU A 83 -5.14 2.99 29.03
CA LEU A 83 -3.69 3.09 29.05
C LEU A 83 -3.13 3.03 27.63
N TRP A 84 -2.53 4.12 27.18
CA TRP A 84 -1.72 4.15 25.96
C TRP A 84 -0.25 4.40 26.29
N ALA A 85 0.60 3.42 26.04
CA ALA A 85 2.02 3.47 26.39
C ALA A 85 2.91 2.85 25.29
N SER A 86 2.50 3.01 24.03
CA SER A 86 3.20 2.44 22.88
C SER A 86 4.50 3.20 22.57
N ASP A 87 5.44 2.56 21.88
CA ASP A 87 6.69 3.18 21.41
C ASP A 87 7.49 3.86 22.55
N ASN A 88 7.74 3.10 23.62
CA ASN A 88 8.63 3.48 24.71
C ASN A 88 9.70 2.40 24.91
N GLU A 89 10.57 2.59 25.89
CA GLU A 89 11.64 1.63 26.24
C GLU A 89 11.25 0.80 27.47
N PHE A 90 9.96 0.46 27.64
CA PHE A 90 9.55 -0.38 28.76
C PHE A 90 10.15 -1.79 28.63
N THR A 91 10.64 -2.30 29.76
CA THR A 91 11.30 -3.60 29.91
C THR A 91 10.63 -4.42 31.01
N GLY A 92 11.19 -5.58 31.33
CA GLY A 92 10.61 -6.51 32.30
C GLY A 92 9.34 -7.18 31.77
N LYS A 93 8.54 -7.75 32.66
CA LYS A 93 7.25 -8.38 32.30
C LYS A 93 6.13 -7.36 32.32
N ILE A 94 5.09 -7.59 31.52
CA ILE A 94 3.81 -6.90 31.71
C ILE A 94 3.26 -7.34 33.09
N PRO A 95 3.00 -6.42 34.03
CA PRO A 95 2.61 -6.83 35.38
C PRO A 95 1.23 -7.49 35.46
N GLU A 96 1.13 -8.56 36.24
CA GLU A 96 -0.13 -9.31 36.46
C GLU A 96 -1.25 -8.44 37.05
N PHE A 97 -0.91 -7.40 37.82
CA PHE A 97 -1.91 -6.53 38.45
C PHE A 97 -2.75 -5.74 37.45
N ILE A 98 -2.30 -5.59 36.19
CA ILE A 98 -3.10 -4.93 35.15
C ILE A 98 -4.43 -5.69 34.94
N GLY A 99 -4.45 -7.01 35.13
CA GLY A 99 -5.67 -7.81 35.12
C GLY A 99 -6.68 -7.48 36.23
N ASN A 100 -6.30 -6.67 37.23
CA ASN A 100 -7.21 -6.20 38.29
C ASN A 100 -7.87 -4.85 37.95
N TRP A 101 -7.49 -4.19 36.84
CA TRP A 101 -8.14 -2.97 36.37
C TRP A 101 -9.41 -3.33 35.60
N THR A 102 -10.44 -3.82 36.28
CA THR A 102 -11.64 -4.38 35.64
C THR A 102 -12.46 -3.37 34.82
N SER A 103 -12.24 -2.07 35.03
CA SER A 103 -12.82 -0.98 34.24
C SER A 103 -12.03 -0.66 32.95
N LEU A 104 -10.89 -1.33 32.71
CA LEU A 104 -10.04 -1.05 31.57
C LEU A 104 -10.73 -1.42 30.25
N THR A 105 -10.86 -0.43 29.38
CA THR A 105 -11.50 -0.55 28.06
C THR A 105 -10.48 -0.50 26.92
N VAL A 106 -9.35 0.18 27.10
CA VAL A 106 -8.29 0.30 26.09
C VAL A 106 -6.91 0.09 26.70
N LEU A 107 -6.15 -0.85 26.13
CA LEU A 107 -4.78 -1.13 26.51
C LEU A 107 -3.87 -1.22 25.29
N ARG A 108 -2.89 -0.30 25.19
CA ARG A 108 -1.91 -0.26 24.11
C ARG A 108 -0.50 -0.22 24.65
N LEU A 109 0.28 -1.27 24.36
CA LEU A 109 1.65 -1.45 24.83
C LEU A 109 2.61 -1.82 23.67
N GLN A 110 2.25 -1.50 22.42
CA GLN A 110 3.01 -1.87 21.22
C GLN A 110 4.40 -1.22 21.17
N GLY A 111 5.38 -1.87 20.54
CA GLY A 111 6.69 -1.26 20.29
C GLY A 111 7.49 -0.96 21.57
N ASN A 112 7.36 -1.82 22.58
CA ASN A 112 8.16 -1.80 23.79
C ASN A 112 9.09 -3.04 23.83
N SER A 113 9.90 -3.18 24.86
CA SER A 113 10.83 -4.32 25.05
C SER A 113 10.36 -5.28 26.15
N PHE A 114 9.05 -5.56 26.21
CA PHE A 114 8.48 -6.45 27.22
C PHE A 114 8.91 -7.90 27.02
N GLN A 115 9.05 -8.60 28.14
CA GLN A 115 9.31 -10.03 28.21
C GLN A 115 8.01 -10.76 28.54
N GLY A 116 7.83 -11.93 27.92
CA GLY A 116 6.66 -12.76 28.10
C GLY A 116 6.60 -13.52 29.43
N PRO A 117 5.50 -14.24 29.66
CA PRO A 117 4.31 -14.31 28.79
C PRO A 117 3.38 -13.10 28.97
N ILE A 118 2.45 -12.89 28.03
CA ILE A 118 1.23 -12.12 28.23
C ILE A 118 0.50 -12.66 29.50
N PRO A 119 0.17 -11.80 30.48
CA PRO A 119 -0.47 -12.22 31.72
C PRO A 119 -1.79 -12.94 31.51
N SER A 120 -1.96 -14.12 32.14
CA SER A 120 -3.24 -14.83 32.11
C SER A 120 -4.34 -14.05 32.84
N SER A 121 -3.98 -13.17 33.77
CA SER A 121 -4.91 -12.28 34.47
C SER A 121 -5.69 -11.35 33.52
N PHE A 122 -5.23 -11.15 32.28
CA PHE A 122 -5.97 -10.37 31.27
C PHE A 122 -7.33 -10.98 30.94
N ALA A 123 -7.55 -12.27 31.23
CA ALA A 123 -8.86 -12.90 31.13
C ALA A 123 -9.95 -12.24 32.02
N ASN A 124 -9.55 -11.46 33.03
CA ASN A 124 -10.45 -10.72 33.91
C ASN A 124 -10.90 -9.36 33.34
N LEU A 125 -10.28 -8.88 32.26
CA LEU A 125 -10.55 -7.56 31.66
C LEU A 125 -11.76 -7.59 30.74
N THR A 126 -12.91 -8.04 31.25
CA THR A 126 -14.11 -8.30 30.42
C THR A 126 -14.68 -7.05 29.74
N SER A 127 -14.33 -5.85 30.21
CA SER A 127 -14.72 -4.56 29.63
C SER A 127 -13.83 -4.11 28.48
N LEU A 128 -12.76 -4.85 28.17
CA LEU A 128 -11.76 -4.46 27.19
C LEU A 128 -12.32 -4.49 25.77
N THR A 129 -12.15 -3.38 25.05
CA THR A 129 -12.63 -3.18 23.68
C THR A 129 -11.48 -3.10 22.66
N ASP A 130 -10.32 -2.59 23.07
CA ASP A 130 -9.14 -2.43 22.21
C ASP A 130 -7.89 -2.92 22.98
N LEU A 131 -7.33 -4.04 22.54
CA LEU A 131 -6.08 -4.59 23.06
C LEU A 131 -5.02 -4.63 21.97
N ARG A 132 -3.90 -3.93 22.19
CA ARG A 132 -2.79 -3.87 21.24
C ARG A 132 -1.46 -4.14 21.91
N LEU A 133 -0.85 -5.26 21.56
CA LEU A 133 0.46 -5.72 22.05
C LEU A 133 1.36 -6.08 20.86
N SER A 134 2.65 -5.77 20.95
CA SER A 134 3.67 -6.27 20.03
C SER A 134 5.04 -6.33 20.69
N GLU A 135 5.94 -7.12 20.11
CA GLU A 135 7.34 -7.30 20.56
C GLU A 135 7.49 -7.96 21.94
N ILE A 136 6.50 -8.74 22.39
CA ILE A 136 6.65 -9.55 23.61
C ILE A 136 7.50 -10.79 23.30
N SER A 137 8.68 -10.89 23.92
CA SER A 137 9.71 -11.88 23.58
C SER A 137 10.06 -12.82 24.74
N ASN A 138 11.06 -13.69 24.56
CA ASN A 138 11.62 -14.67 25.51
C ASN A 138 10.73 -15.85 25.92
N VAL A 139 9.47 -15.63 26.28
CA VAL A 139 8.56 -16.70 26.74
C VAL A 139 7.30 -16.71 25.88
N SER A 140 6.86 -17.90 25.48
CA SER A 140 5.69 -18.06 24.63
C SER A 140 4.39 -17.79 25.38
N SER A 141 3.41 -17.22 24.69
CA SER A 141 2.04 -17.04 25.18
C SER A 141 1.04 -17.93 24.45
N SER A 142 -0.15 -18.09 25.04
CA SER A 142 -1.31 -18.72 24.40
C SER A 142 -2.45 -17.72 24.24
N LEU A 143 -3.40 -18.03 23.36
CA LEU A 143 -4.61 -17.22 23.17
C LEU A 143 -5.72 -17.54 24.19
N ALA A 144 -5.49 -18.39 25.19
CA ALA A 144 -6.56 -18.86 26.07
C ALA A 144 -7.25 -17.74 26.87
N PHE A 145 -6.55 -16.64 27.16
CA PHE A 145 -7.08 -15.54 27.96
C PHE A 145 -8.21 -14.75 27.26
N ILE A 146 -8.33 -14.83 25.92
CA ILE A 146 -9.30 -14.02 25.17
C ILE A 146 -10.74 -14.55 25.26
N ASN A 147 -10.92 -15.78 25.74
CA ASN A 147 -12.20 -16.51 25.71
C ASN A 147 -13.37 -15.75 26.36
N ASN A 148 -13.09 -14.95 27.38
CA ASN A 148 -14.11 -14.21 28.14
C ASN A 148 -14.25 -12.74 27.69
N LEU A 149 -13.42 -12.27 26.77
CA LEU A 149 -13.31 -10.85 26.41
C LEU A 149 -14.32 -10.46 25.32
N LYS A 150 -15.60 -10.70 25.59
CA LYS A 150 -16.70 -10.56 24.62
C LYS A 150 -16.95 -9.14 24.12
N SER A 151 -16.43 -8.15 24.83
CA SER A 151 -16.47 -6.73 24.46
C SER A 151 -15.38 -6.31 23.48
N LEU A 152 -14.43 -7.20 23.13
CA LEU A 152 -13.35 -6.87 22.21
C LEU A 152 -13.89 -6.52 20.82
N SER A 153 -13.51 -5.34 20.36
CA SER A 153 -13.69 -4.86 19.00
C SER A 153 -12.38 -4.97 18.20
N ASN A 154 -11.25 -4.61 18.83
CA ASN A 154 -9.92 -4.70 18.20
C ASN A 154 -8.99 -5.55 19.05
N LEU A 155 -8.48 -6.62 18.45
CA LEU A 155 -7.45 -7.47 19.05
C LEU A 155 -6.22 -7.53 18.14
N VAL A 156 -5.16 -6.82 18.53
CA VAL A 156 -3.88 -6.76 17.79
C VAL A 156 -2.78 -7.36 18.66
N LEU A 157 -2.39 -8.60 18.37
CA LEU A 157 -1.38 -9.37 19.09
C LEU A 157 -0.24 -9.83 18.18
N ARG A 158 0.16 -9.01 17.22
CA ARG A 158 1.24 -9.34 16.29
C ARG A 158 2.61 -9.43 16.98
N ASN A 159 3.49 -10.29 16.48
CA ASN A 159 4.88 -10.39 16.92
C ASN A 159 5.05 -10.56 18.46
N ASN A 160 4.31 -11.50 19.06
CA ASN A 160 4.30 -11.75 20.51
C ASN A 160 4.68 -13.19 20.91
N ASN A 161 5.37 -13.92 20.02
CA ASN A 161 5.79 -15.31 20.26
C ASN A 161 4.61 -16.22 20.72
N ILE A 162 3.40 -15.99 20.20
CA ILE A 162 2.21 -16.77 20.55
C ILE A 162 2.26 -18.13 19.86
N THR A 163 2.00 -19.20 20.60
CA THR A 163 2.05 -20.59 20.14
C THR A 163 0.70 -21.29 20.35
N GLY A 164 0.58 -22.53 19.87
CA GLY A 164 -0.66 -23.32 19.96
C GLY A 164 -1.58 -23.02 18.78
N THR A 165 -2.89 -23.22 18.99
CA THR A 165 -3.92 -23.05 17.94
C THR A 165 -4.80 -21.83 18.22
N ILE A 166 -5.50 -21.36 17.18
CA ILE A 166 -6.58 -20.38 17.36
C ILE A 166 -7.76 -21.10 18.05
N PRO A 167 -8.26 -20.64 19.22
CA PRO A 167 -9.34 -21.30 19.94
C PRO A 167 -10.63 -21.39 19.11
N SER A 168 -11.31 -22.54 19.13
CA SER A 168 -12.54 -22.76 18.34
C SER A 168 -13.71 -21.86 18.78
N ASN A 169 -13.72 -21.43 20.04
CA ASN A 169 -14.70 -20.52 20.61
C ASN A 169 -14.43 -19.04 20.28
N ILE A 170 -13.40 -18.71 19.50
CA ILE A 170 -13.15 -17.32 19.05
C ILE A 170 -14.37 -16.71 18.32
N GLY A 171 -15.18 -17.55 17.68
CA GLY A 171 -16.45 -17.15 17.09
C GLY A 171 -17.48 -16.59 18.08
N GLN A 172 -17.26 -16.65 19.40
CA GLN A 172 -18.14 -16.01 20.39
C GLN A 172 -17.86 -14.50 20.57
N LEU A 173 -16.76 -13.99 20.02
CA LEU A 173 -16.39 -12.57 20.07
C LEU A 173 -17.16 -11.78 19.00
N GLN A 174 -18.49 -11.70 19.16
CA GLN A 174 -19.40 -11.13 18.17
C GLN A 174 -19.29 -9.62 17.98
N GLN A 175 -18.49 -8.92 18.79
CA GLN A 175 -18.16 -7.50 18.62
C GLN A 175 -16.85 -7.26 17.87
N LEU A 176 -16.09 -8.32 17.58
CA LEU A 176 -14.74 -8.23 17.03
C LEU A 176 -14.77 -7.73 15.58
N GLN A 177 -14.24 -6.53 15.36
CA GLN A 177 -14.12 -5.88 14.05
C GLN A 177 -12.75 -6.13 13.40
N GLN A 178 -11.69 -6.18 14.21
CA GLN A 178 -10.32 -6.43 13.76
C GLN A 178 -9.64 -7.49 14.62
N LEU A 179 -9.10 -8.51 13.95
CA LEU A 179 -8.20 -9.51 14.53
C LEU A 179 -6.87 -9.52 13.78
N ASP A 180 -5.80 -9.17 14.47
CA ASP A 180 -4.43 -9.26 13.96
C ASP A 180 -3.58 -10.15 14.88
N LEU A 181 -3.26 -11.35 14.39
CA LEU A 181 -2.39 -12.33 15.03
C LEU A 181 -1.13 -12.59 14.19
N SER A 182 -0.79 -11.67 13.30
CA SER A 182 0.32 -11.83 12.36
C SER A 182 1.67 -11.98 13.07
N PHE A 183 2.66 -12.61 12.42
CA PHE A 183 4.02 -12.76 12.95
C PHE A 183 4.09 -13.50 14.29
N ASN A 184 3.34 -14.59 14.43
CA ASN A 184 3.40 -15.45 15.60
C ASN A 184 3.84 -16.88 15.20
N LYS A 185 3.70 -17.83 16.12
CA LYS A 185 4.02 -19.25 15.92
C LYS A 185 2.77 -20.11 16.04
N LEU A 186 1.62 -19.58 15.60
CA LEU A 186 0.35 -20.31 15.63
C LEU A 186 0.38 -21.48 14.65
N THR A 187 -0.28 -22.56 15.03
CA THR A 187 -0.34 -23.83 14.30
C THR A 187 -1.78 -24.32 14.19
N GLY A 188 -2.00 -25.39 13.44
CA GLY A 188 -3.31 -26.01 13.26
C GLY A 188 -4.20 -25.26 12.26
N PRO A 189 -5.44 -25.73 12.09
CA PRO A 189 -6.38 -25.16 11.13
C PRO A 189 -6.99 -23.85 11.60
N ILE A 190 -7.40 -23.02 10.63
CA ILE A 190 -8.21 -21.83 10.92
C ILE A 190 -9.64 -22.29 11.28
N PRO A 191 -10.18 -21.92 12.46
CA PRO A 191 -11.53 -22.31 12.84
C PRO A 191 -12.60 -21.69 11.92
N ASN A 192 -13.54 -22.50 11.43
CA ASN A 192 -14.66 -22.00 10.60
C ASN A 192 -15.49 -20.92 11.31
N SER A 193 -15.60 -21.02 12.64
CA SER A 193 -16.33 -20.05 13.48
C SER A 193 -15.76 -18.62 13.37
N LEU A 194 -14.46 -18.47 13.08
CA LEU A 194 -13.81 -17.18 12.89
C LEU A 194 -14.28 -16.47 11.62
N PHE A 195 -14.50 -17.23 10.54
CA PHE A 195 -14.98 -16.69 9.26
C PHE A 195 -16.47 -16.31 9.29
N ASN A 196 -17.19 -16.74 10.33
CA ASN A 196 -18.63 -16.50 10.50
C ASN A 196 -18.94 -15.38 11.51
N ILE A 197 -17.93 -14.69 12.06
CA ILE A 197 -18.16 -13.52 12.92
C ILE A 197 -18.73 -12.38 12.07
N SER A 198 -19.95 -11.94 12.38
CA SER A 198 -20.70 -10.99 11.56
C SER A 198 -20.15 -9.56 11.60
N SER A 199 -19.42 -9.19 12.65
CA SER A 199 -18.78 -7.87 12.80
C SER A 199 -17.37 -7.79 12.23
N LEU A 200 -16.72 -8.94 11.98
CA LEU A 200 -15.30 -8.99 11.63
C LEU A 200 -15.07 -8.47 10.22
N SER A 201 -14.26 -7.43 10.10
CA SER A 201 -13.92 -6.77 8.83
C SER A 201 -12.46 -6.96 8.41
N TYR A 202 -11.58 -7.16 9.39
CA TYR A 202 -10.14 -7.33 9.20
C TYR A 202 -9.64 -8.58 9.92
N LEU A 203 -9.11 -9.52 9.16
CA LEU A 203 -8.49 -10.75 9.65
C LEU A 203 -7.06 -10.86 9.12
N LEU A 204 -6.07 -10.63 9.99
CA LEU A 204 -4.66 -10.66 9.64
C LEU A 204 -3.98 -11.81 10.43
N LEU A 205 -3.67 -12.90 9.74
CA LEU A 205 -3.04 -14.10 10.31
C LEU A 205 -1.70 -14.42 9.62
N GLY A 206 -1.16 -13.49 8.83
CA GLY A 206 0.05 -13.70 8.06
C GLY A 206 1.27 -14.05 8.93
N ASN A 207 2.26 -14.72 8.36
CA ASN A 207 3.48 -15.13 9.07
C ASN A 207 3.21 -15.97 10.32
N ASN A 208 2.60 -17.13 10.11
CA ASN A 208 2.38 -18.14 11.14
C ASN A 208 2.72 -19.53 10.56
N SER A 209 2.34 -20.60 11.26
CA SER A 209 2.45 -21.99 10.81
C SER A 209 1.08 -22.66 10.67
N LEU A 210 0.03 -21.88 10.38
CA LEU A 210 -1.34 -22.38 10.18
C LEU A 210 -1.40 -23.33 8.99
N ASN A 211 -2.25 -24.35 9.05
CA ASN A 211 -2.36 -25.39 8.03
C ASN A 211 -3.81 -25.75 7.71
N GLY A 212 -4.01 -26.76 6.85
CA GLY A 212 -5.34 -27.16 6.40
C GLY A 212 -5.90 -26.26 5.29
N THR A 213 -7.21 -26.31 5.08
CA THR A 213 -7.90 -25.63 3.97
C THR A 213 -8.59 -24.35 4.42
N LEU A 214 -8.86 -23.45 3.48
CA LEU A 214 -9.72 -22.28 3.74
C LEU A 214 -11.17 -22.70 4.03
N PRO A 215 -11.87 -22.03 4.96
CA PRO A 215 -13.29 -22.23 5.18
C PRO A 215 -14.12 -22.00 3.91
N GLN A 216 -15.12 -22.86 3.68
CA GLN A 216 -15.98 -22.79 2.49
C GLN A 216 -17.01 -21.65 2.56
N GLN A 217 -17.24 -21.10 3.75
CA GLN A 217 -18.14 -19.99 4.00
C GLN A 217 -17.38 -18.82 4.63
N ARG A 218 -17.88 -17.62 4.39
CA ARG A 218 -17.34 -16.35 4.89
C ARG A 218 -18.51 -15.41 5.15
N SER A 219 -18.47 -14.67 6.26
CA SER A 219 -19.32 -13.52 6.49
C SER A 219 -19.10 -12.45 5.43
N THR A 220 -20.15 -11.77 4.98
CA THR A 220 -20.05 -10.71 3.96
C THR A 220 -19.22 -9.52 4.45
N SER A 221 -19.25 -9.23 5.75
CA SER A 221 -18.47 -8.17 6.40
C SER A 221 -16.96 -8.35 6.34
N LEU A 222 -16.46 -9.58 6.18
CA LEU A 222 -15.02 -9.88 6.25
C LEU A 222 -14.28 -9.52 4.97
N LEU A 223 -13.94 -8.25 4.79
CA LEU A 223 -13.42 -7.72 3.52
C LEU A 223 -11.89 -7.76 3.39
N ASN A 224 -11.15 -7.89 4.48
CA ASN A 224 -9.69 -7.81 4.46
C ASN A 224 -9.09 -9.04 5.14
N ILE A 225 -8.47 -9.93 4.35
CA ILE A 225 -8.03 -11.25 4.79
C ILE A 225 -6.56 -11.45 4.40
N ASP A 226 -5.65 -11.32 5.35
CA ASP A 226 -4.24 -11.69 5.15
C ASP A 226 -3.97 -13.05 5.79
N LEU A 227 -3.58 -14.02 4.96
CA LEU A 227 -3.16 -15.37 5.37
C LEU A 227 -1.77 -15.69 4.82
N SER A 228 -1.01 -14.68 4.40
CA SER A 228 0.27 -14.86 3.77
C SER A 228 1.28 -15.58 4.68
N TYR A 229 2.27 -16.27 4.12
CA TYR A 229 3.34 -16.96 4.86
C TYR A 229 2.81 -17.91 5.94
N ASN A 230 2.06 -18.92 5.49
CA ASN A 230 1.54 -20.02 6.31
C ASN A 230 1.79 -21.37 5.59
N ASN A 231 1.16 -22.44 6.07
CA ASN A 231 1.19 -23.77 5.46
C ASN A 231 -0.20 -24.20 4.96
N LEU A 232 -1.05 -23.23 4.56
CA LEU A 232 -2.40 -23.50 4.06
C LEU A 232 -2.32 -24.20 2.69
N MET A 233 -3.30 -25.05 2.42
CA MET A 233 -3.34 -25.89 1.22
C MET A 233 -4.77 -26.14 0.73
N GLY A 234 -4.89 -26.87 -0.38
CA GLY A 234 -6.17 -27.24 -0.99
C GLY A 234 -6.67 -26.20 -2.00
N SER A 235 -7.94 -26.33 -2.38
CA SER A 235 -8.58 -25.47 -3.38
C SER A 235 -9.03 -24.13 -2.80
N ILE A 236 -8.96 -23.07 -3.62
CA ILE A 236 -9.47 -21.76 -3.26
C ILE A 236 -11.02 -21.76 -3.32
N PRO A 237 -11.72 -21.35 -2.24
CA PRO A 237 -13.18 -21.30 -2.23
C PRO A 237 -13.79 -20.31 -3.23
N SER A 238 -15.03 -20.56 -3.67
CA SER A 238 -15.71 -19.76 -4.68
C SER A 238 -15.98 -18.30 -4.26
N TRP A 239 -16.09 -18.02 -2.95
CA TRP A 239 -16.31 -16.67 -2.45
C TRP A 239 -15.13 -15.73 -2.73
N VAL A 240 -13.94 -16.24 -3.04
CA VAL A 240 -12.76 -15.45 -3.44
C VAL A 240 -12.94 -14.88 -4.86
N ASN A 241 -13.74 -15.51 -5.71
CA ASN A 241 -13.88 -15.13 -7.12
C ASN A 241 -14.98 -14.10 -7.38
N ASN A 242 -15.92 -13.91 -6.45
CA ASN A 242 -17.23 -13.31 -6.74
C ASN A 242 -17.53 -12.03 -5.92
N GLN A 243 -16.53 -11.34 -5.36
CA GLN A 243 -16.76 -10.24 -4.41
C GLN A 243 -16.03 -8.95 -4.78
N GLN A 244 -16.80 -7.87 -4.88
CA GLN A 244 -16.29 -6.51 -4.98
C GLN A 244 -15.69 -6.10 -3.63
N ASN A 245 -14.57 -5.37 -3.65
CA ASN A 245 -13.89 -4.79 -2.47
C ASN A 245 -13.27 -5.81 -1.49
N LEU A 246 -13.13 -7.09 -1.87
CA LEU A 246 -12.39 -8.08 -1.09
C LEU A 246 -10.88 -7.89 -1.31
N HIS A 247 -10.14 -7.61 -0.23
CA HIS A 247 -8.68 -7.69 -0.20
C HIS A 247 -8.27 -9.01 0.43
N ILE A 248 -7.58 -9.85 -0.33
CA ILE A 248 -7.09 -11.14 0.14
C ILE A 248 -5.62 -11.33 -0.22
N ASN A 249 -4.82 -11.77 0.75
CA ASN A 249 -3.42 -12.06 0.58
C ASN A 249 -3.11 -13.50 0.96
N LEU A 250 -2.68 -14.30 -0.02
CA LEU A 250 -2.42 -15.74 0.12
C LEU A 250 -0.96 -16.11 -0.16
N VAL A 251 -0.08 -15.12 -0.34
CA VAL A 251 1.34 -15.29 -0.69
C VAL A 251 2.03 -16.26 0.27
N GLY A 252 2.92 -17.13 -0.21
CA GLY A 252 3.73 -18.01 0.63
C GLY A 252 2.94 -19.17 1.25
N ASN A 253 1.94 -19.72 0.56
CA ASN A 253 1.18 -20.92 0.94
C ASN A 253 1.32 -22.06 -0.10
N ASN A 254 0.57 -23.15 0.06
CA ASN A 254 0.61 -24.36 -0.78
C ASN A 254 -0.76 -24.67 -1.45
N PHE A 255 -1.44 -23.66 -1.98
CA PHE A 255 -2.74 -23.84 -2.61
C PHE A 255 -2.64 -24.54 -3.97
N THR A 256 -3.63 -25.36 -4.29
CA THR A 256 -3.78 -25.95 -5.62
C THR A 256 -4.49 -24.96 -6.52
N MET A 257 -3.77 -24.46 -7.53
CA MET A 257 -4.30 -23.50 -8.51
C MET A 257 -4.93 -24.27 -9.67
N ASN A 258 -6.26 -24.19 -9.79
CA ASN A 258 -7.00 -24.79 -10.89
C ASN A 258 -7.23 -23.72 -11.97
N SER A 259 -7.31 -24.12 -13.25
CA SER A 259 -7.55 -23.23 -14.40
C SER A 259 -8.89 -22.47 -14.36
N SER A 260 -9.76 -22.77 -13.39
CA SER A 260 -11.01 -22.08 -13.10
C SER A 260 -10.86 -20.84 -12.19
N ASN A 261 -9.69 -20.63 -11.59
CA ASN A 261 -9.42 -19.51 -10.69
C ASN A 261 -8.96 -18.27 -11.48
N ASN A 262 -9.85 -17.71 -12.29
CA ASN A 262 -9.58 -16.52 -13.11
C ASN A 262 -9.83 -15.20 -12.37
N SER A 263 -9.91 -15.22 -11.03
CA SER A 263 -10.11 -14.00 -10.25
C SER A 263 -8.91 -13.06 -10.39
N PRO A 264 -9.11 -11.77 -10.69
CA PRO A 264 -8.06 -10.77 -10.69
C PRO A 264 -7.27 -10.74 -9.37
N LEU A 265 -7.92 -11.05 -8.25
CA LEU A 265 -7.32 -11.10 -6.91
C LEU A 265 -6.25 -12.19 -6.77
N LEU A 266 -6.23 -13.18 -7.68
CA LEU A 266 -5.33 -14.33 -7.64
C LEU A 266 -4.25 -14.26 -8.73
N LEU A 267 -4.22 -13.19 -9.53
CA LEU A 267 -3.22 -13.01 -10.58
C LEU A 267 -1.81 -13.11 -10.01
N GLY A 268 -0.98 -13.93 -10.67
CA GLY A 268 0.41 -14.21 -10.28
C GLY A 268 0.60 -14.97 -8.96
N LEU A 269 -0.47 -15.34 -8.24
CA LEU A 269 -0.38 -16.07 -6.97
C LEU A 269 0.29 -17.45 -7.15
N ASN A 270 0.21 -18.04 -8.34
CA ASN A 270 0.95 -19.25 -8.70
C ASN A 270 2.47 -19.07 -8.56
N CYS A 271 2.99 -17.86 -8.84
CA CYS A 271 4.40 -17.52 -8.67
C CYS A 271 4.77 -17.19 -7.24
N LEU A 272 3.80 -16.73 -6.45
CA LEU A 272 3.99 -16.39 -5.04
C LEU A 272 3.52 -17.51 -4.09
N GLN A 273 3.41 -18.76 -4.56
CA GLN A 273 3.31 -19.90 -3.65
C GLN A 273 4.62 -20.10 -2.88
N LYS A 274 4.60 -20.95 -1.86
CA LYS A 274 5.78 -21.31 -1.08
C LYS A 274 6.92 -21.77 -2.02
N ASN A 275 8.12 -21.29 -1.74
CA ASN A 275 9.33 -21.50 -2.56
C ASN A 275 9.32 -20.86 -3.95
N PHE A 276 8.36 -19.98 -4.27
CA PHE A 276 8.34 -19.15 -5.49
C PHE A 276 8.62 -19.94 -6.78
N PRO A 277 7.72 -20.85 -7.20
CA PRO A 277 8.02 -21.83 -8.25
C PRO A 277 8.24 -21.21 -9.65
N CYS A 278 7.80 -19.98 -9.89
CA CYS A 278 8.00 -19.33 -11.19
C CYS A 278 9.46 -18.93 -11.41
N GLY A 279 10.04 -19.39 -12.52
CA GLY A 279 11.44 -19.12 -12.87
C GLY A 279 12.45 -20.02 -12.15
N LEU A 280 11.99 -20.92 -11.28
CA LEU A 280 12.85 -21.85 -10.55
C LEU A 280 13.59 -22.79 -11.53
N GLY A 281 14.92 -22.74 -11.48
CA GLY A 281 15.81 -23.51 -12.37
C GLY A 281 15.84 -23.04 -13.82
N ARG A 282 15.09 -21.98 -14.18
CA ARG A 282 15.05 -21.40 -15.53
C ARG A 282 15.02 -19.87 -15.43
N PRO A 283 16.14 -19.25 -14.97
CA PRO A 283 16.20 -17.80 -14.83
C PRO A 283 16.05 -17.10 -16.18
N ILE A 284 15.37 -15.96 -16.16
CA ILE A 284 15.13 -15.11 -17.33
C ILE A 284 15.86 -13.78 -17.14
N TYR A 285 15.90 -13.30 -15.90
CA TYR A 285 16.30 -11.95 -15.55
C TYR A 285 17.66 -11.92 -14.89
N SER A 286 18.49 -10.96 -15.29
CA SER A 286 19.78 -10.72 -14.65
C SER A 286 19.68 -9.74 -13.50
N ASP A 287 18.67 -8.87 -13.52
CA ASP A 287 18.49 -7.72 -12.64
C ASP A 287 17.02 -7.28 -12.61
N PHE A 288 16.69 -6.40 -11.68
CA PHE A 288 15.43 -5.67 -11.66
C PHE A 288 15.58 -4.34 -10.94
N GLY A 289 14.71 -3.39 -11.27
CA GLY A 289 14.51 -2.13 -10.56
C GLY A 289 13.01 -1.85 -10.43
N ILE A 290 12.60 -1.27 -9.31
CA ILE A 290 11.19 -0.97 -8.97
C ILE A 290 11.12 0.46 -8.45
N ASN A 291 10.32 1.32 -9.09
CA ASN A 291 9.98 2.63 -8.55
C ASN A 291 8.76 2.49 -7.63
N SER A 292 8.99 2.22 -6.36
CA SER A 292 7.97 1.87 -5.38
C SER A 292 6.94 2.98 -5.18
N GLY A 293 5.72 2.76 -5.67
CA GLY A 293 4.64 3.72 -5.60
C GLY A 293 4.60 4.74 -6.75
N GLY A 294 5.48 4.63 -7.75
CA GLY A 294 5.63 5.61 -8.83
C GLY A 294 5.78 5.03 -10.23
N PRO A 295 5.86 5.93 -11.24
CA PRO A 295 5.91 5.57 -12.65
C PRO A 295 7.26 4.97 -13.05
N GLN A 296 7.33 4.33 -14.21
CA GLN A 296 8.59 3.82 -14.75
C GLN A 296 9.57 4.97 -15.01
N ILE A 297 10.82 4.81 -14.57
CA ILE A 297 11.89 5.81 -14.75
C ILE A 297 13.23 5.13 -15.00
N THR A 298 14.08 5.75 -15.82
CA THR A 298 15.47 5.34 -15.98
C THR A 298 16.37 6.32 -15.23
N SER A 299 17.14 5.79 -14.29
CA SER A 299 18.04 6.54 -13.42
C SER A 299 19.31 6.98 -14.16
N SER A 300 20.02 7.96 -13.60
CA SER A 300 21.34 8.44 -14.04
C SER A 300 22.41 7.33 -14.10
N ASP A 301 22.26 6.29 -13.28
CA ASP A 301 23.09 5.06 -13.32
C ASP A 301 22.65 4.04 -14.38
N ARG A 302 21.70 4.42 -15.26
CA ARG A 302 21.12 3.62 -16.36
C ARG A 302 20.33 2.38 -15.91
N ILE A 303 19.98 2.29 -14.62
CA ILE A 303 19.04 1.27 -14.15
C ILE A 303 17.62 1.68 -14.54
N LEU A 304 16.88 0.75 -15.15
CA LEU A 304 15.46 0.89 -15.40
C LEU A 304 14.68 0.48 -14.14
N TYR A 305 14.00 1.44 -13.53
CA TYR A 305 13.04 1.19 -12.45
C TYR A 305 11.65 1.03 -13.07
N GLU A 306 11.13 -0.19 -13.04
CA GLU A 306 9.79 -0.51 -13.53
C GLU A 306 8.71 0.14 -12.66
N ILE A 307 7.56 0.41 -13.30
CA ILE A 307 6.40 1.06 -12.68
C ILE A 307 5.84 0.24 -11.53
N ASP A 308 5.59 0.85 -10.38
CA ASP A 308 4.78 0.28 -9.31
C ASP A 308 3.73 1.30 -8.87
N GLU A 309 2.63 1.40 -9.63
CA GLU A 309 1.51 2.32 -9.33
C GLU A 309 0.26 1.61 -8.82
N GLU A 310 0.37 0.33 -8.48
CA GLU A 310 -0.77 -0.49 -8.11
C GLU A 310 -1.49 0.03 -6.86
N ALA A 311 -2.81 -0.07 -6.86
CA ALA A 311 -3.66 0.31 -5.74
C ALA A 311 -3.67 -0.83 -4.71
N LEU A 312 -2.64 -0.87 -3.86
CA LEU A 312 -2.54 -1.86 -2.78
C LEU A 312 -3.40 -1.48 -1.59
N GLY A 313 -3.95 -2.49 -0.92
CA GLY A 313 -4.78 -2.39 0.28
C GLY A 313 -4.15 -3.10 1.48
N PRO A 314 -4.89 -3.26 2.60
CA PRO A 314 -4.38 -3.82 3.85
C PRO A 314 -4.02 -5.31 3.81
N ALA A 315 -4.45 -6.02 2.76
CA ALA A 315 -4.18 -7.43 2.55
C ALA A 315 -4.17 -7.73 1.05
N THR A 316 -3.13 -7.27 0.35
CA THR A 316 -3.06 -7.39 -1.12
C THR A 316 -1.67 -7.80 -1.58
N HIS A 317 -1.61 -8.58 -2.66
CA HIS A 317 -0.39 -8.78 -3.42
C HIS A 317 -0.60 -8.34 -4.87
N PHE A 318 0.52 -8.09 -5.56
CA PHE A 318 0.55 -7.82 -6.97
C PHE A 318 1.78 -8.51 -7.59
N VAL A 319 1.62 -9.00 -8.82
CA VAL A 319 2.69 -9.58 -9.62
C VAL A 319 2.64 -8.95 -11.00
N THR A 320 3.80 -8.53 -11.49
CA THR A 320 3.92 -8.02 -12.86
C THR A 320 3.52 -9.05 -13.89
N SER A 321 3.00 -8.59 -15.03
CA SER A 321 2.68 -9.45 -16.17
C SER A 321 3.90 -10.19 -16.75
N SER A 322 5.08 -9.61 -16.60
CA SER A 322 6.37 -10.22 -16.94
C SER A 322 6.80 -11.29 -15.93
N ASN A 323 6.19 -11.34 -14.74
CA ASN A 323 6.70 -12.08 -13.58
C ASN A 323 8.17 -11.73 -13.25
N ARG A 324 8.61 -10.48 -13.49
CA ARG A 324 9.95 -10.02 -13.09
C ARG A 324 9.99 -9.65 -11.62
N TRP A 325 8.95 -8.98 -11.12
CA TRP A 325 8.84 -8.63 -9.72
C TRP A 325 7.40 -8.67 -9.22
N ALA A 326 7.27 -8.69 -7.89
CA ALA A 326 6.00 -8.71 -7.19
C ALA A 326 6.10 -7.93 -5.87
N VAL A 327 4.94 -7.57 -5.32
CA VAL A 327 4.82 -6.90 -4.03
C VAL A 327 3.69 -7.50 -3.21
N SER A 328 3.86 -7.58 -1.90
CA SER A 328 2.85 -7.98 -0.93
C SER A 328 2.78 -6.93 0.18
N ASN A 329 1.58 -6.39 0.42
CA ASN A 329 1.32 -5.36 1.40
C ASN A 329 0.30 -5.84 2.44
N VAL A 330 0.65 -5.63 3.71
CA VAL A 330 -0.12 -6.13 4.85
C VAL A 330 -0.22 -5.09 5.96
N GLY A 331 -1.40 -4.96 6.55
CA GLY A 331 -1.65 -4.22 7.78
C GLY A 331 -2.70 -3.13 7.63
N VAL A 332 -3.26 -2.71 8.76
CA VAL A 332 -4.27 -1.63 8.84
C VAL A 332 -3.74 -0.51 9.71
N PHE A 333 -3.88 0.73 9.24
CA PHE A 333 -3.51 1.90 10.02
C PHE A 333 -4.51 2.15 11.15
N ALA A 334 -4.02 2.20 12.39
CA ALA A 334 -4.82 2.43 13.57
C ALA A 334 -5.54 3.79 13.48
N GLY A 335 -6.87 3.78 13.54
CA GLY A 335 -7.68 5.01 13.56
C GLY A 335 -7.72 5.76 12.22
N ASN A 336 -7.28 5.16 11.11
CA ASN A 336 -7.39 5.76 9.78
C ASN A 336 -8.20 4.87 8.83
N ASN A 337 -9.44 5.28 8.56
CA ASN A 337 -10.38 4.51 7.72
C ASN A 337 -10.18 4.73 6.21
N ASN A 338 -9.45 5.79 5.81
CA ASN A 338 -9.18 6.14 4.41
C ASN A 338 -7.66 6.11 4.14
N ALA A 339 -6.99 5.09 4.64
CA ALA A 339 -5.55 5.02 4.53
C ALA A 339 -5.10 4.79 3.07
N THR A 340 -4.08 5.54 2.65
CA THR A 340 -3.39 5.34 1.39
C THR A 340 -2.10 4.57 1.61
N TYR A 341 -1.80 3.63 0.71
CA TYR A 341 -0.56 2.83 0.75
C TYR A 341 0.51 3.38 -0.21
N LYS A 342 0.31 4.61 -0.68
CA LYS A 342 1.27 5.40 -1.45
C LYS A 342 1.19 6.84 -0.98
N SER A 343 2.28 7.57 -1.17
CA SER A 343 2.32 9.02 -1.00
C SER A 343 3.22 9.65 -2.07
N PHE A 344 2.91 10.90 -2.40
CA PHE A 344 3.59 11.67 -3.44
C PHE A 344 3.92 13.08 -2.95
N THR A 345 5.04 13.63 -3.41
CA THR A 345 5.44 15.02 -3.24
C THR A 345 6.11 15.54 -4.51
N SER A 346 5.89 16.80 -4.87
CA SER A 346 6.60 17.47 -5.97
C SER A 346 7.96 18.03 -5.56
N SER A 347 8.40 17.76 -4.33
CA SER A 347 9.66 18.29 -3.79
C SER A 347 10.88 17.73 -4.52
N GLN A 348 11.93 18.54 -4.56
CA GLN A 348 13.26 18.12 -5.01
C GLN A 348 14.06 17.53 -3.86
N PHE A 349 14.82 16.48 -4.14
CA PHE A 349 15.63 15.76 -3.16
C PHE A 349 17.11 16.05 -3.33
N THR A 350 17.75 16.36 -2.20
CA THR A 350 19.21 16.49 -2.13
C THR A 350 19.86 15.11 -1.97
N ASN A 351 21.18 15.03 -2.20
CA ASN A 351 21.96 13.78 -2.10
C ASN A 351 21.60 12.72 -3.15
N THR A 352 21.07 13.15 -4.30
CA THR A 352 20.75 12.32 -5.46
C THR A 352 20.82 13.16 -6.74
N LEU A 353 21.08 12.52 -7.88
CA LEU A 353 20.90 13.12 -9.21
C LEU A 353 19.49 12.83 -9.78
N ASP A 354 18.80 11.83 -9.22
CA ASP A 354 17.53 11.29 -9.69
C ASP A 354 16.40 11.66 -8.73
N SER A 355 16.09 12.95 -8.61
CA SER A 355 15.11 13.43 -7.62
C SER A 355 13.71 12.83 -7.82
N GLU A 356 13.31 12.58 -9.06
CA GLU A 356 11.99 12.03 -9.41
C GLU A 356 11.74 10.65 -8.78
N LEU A 357 12.80 9.85 -8.59
CA LEU A 357 12.74 8.52 -7.98
C LEU A 357 12.36 8.56 -6.48
N PHE A 358 12.46 9.73 -5.84
CA PHE A 358 12.17 9.92 -4.41
C PHE A 358 10.87 10.72 -4.17
N GLN A 359 10.19 11.14 -5.23
CA GLN A 359 8.92 11.89 -5.15
C GLN A 359 7.75 11.00 -4.75
N THR A 360 7.83 9.70 -5.04
CA THR A 360 6.86 8.69 -4.62
C THR A 360 7.44 7.77 -3.56
N VAL A 361 6.57 7.35 -2.64
CA VAL A 361 6.89 6.30 -1.67
C VAL A 361 5.75 5.31 -1.56
N ARG A 362 6.08 4.03 -1.47
CA ARG A 362 5.17 2.97 -1.06
C ARG A 362 5.14 2.87 0.46
N LEU A 363 3.96 2.77 1.04
CA LEU A 363 3.74 2.71 2.50
C LEU A 363 3.05 1.41 2.91
N SER A 364 3.28 0.99 4.15
CA SER A 364 2.55 -0.11 4.76
C SER A 364 2.31 0.11 6.25
N ALA A 365 1.23 -0.46 6.78
CA ALA A 365 0.89 -0.37 8.19
C ALA A 365 1.45 -1.52 9.02
N SER A 366 2.03 -2.56 8.42
CA SER A 366 2.65 -3.67 9.17
C SER A 366 3.83 -4.26 8.41
N SER A 367 3.61 -4.76 7.20
CA SER A 367 4.64 -5.46 6.43
C SER A 367 4.52 -5.15 4.95
N LEU A 368 5.64 -4.76 4.36
CA LEU A 368 5.80 -4.55 2.93
C LEU A 368 6.89 -5.48 2.41
N ARG A 369 6.56 -6.30 1.42
CA ARG A 369 7.50 -7.25 0.83
C ARG A 369 7.57 -7.08 -0.66
N TYR A 370 8.77 -6.95 -1.19
CA TYR A 370 9.05 -6.99 -2.61
C TYR A 370 9.82 -8.24 -2.96
N TYR A 371 9.52 -8.77 -4.14
CA TYR A 371 10.18 -9.94 -4.69
C TYR A 371 10.75 -9.60 -6.06
N GLY A 372 12.04 -9.86 -6.27
CA GLY A 372 12.58 -10.06 -7.61
C GLY A 372 12.46 -11.52 -7.96
N LEU A 373 11.83 -11.86 -9.09
CA LEU A 373 11.47 -13.21 -9.50
C LEU A 373 12.23 -13.60 -10.77
N GLY A 374 12.51 -14.90 -10.95
CA GLY A 374 13.18 -15.43 -12.14
C GLY A 374 14.60 -14.91 -12.36
N LEU A 375 15.30 -14.52 -11.29
CA LEU A 375 16.67 -14.02 -11.32
C LEU A 375 17.69 -15.16 -11.52
N GLU A 376 18.78 -14.89 -12.22
CA GLU A 376 19.93 -15.80 -12.26
C GLU A 376 20.51 -16.01 -10.85
N ASN A 377 20.93 -17.23 -10.53
CA ASN A 377 21.50 -17.50 -9.21
C ASN A 377 22.91 -16.92 -9.12
N GLY A 378 23.21 -16.26 -8.01
CA GLY A 378 24.51 -15.63 -7.77
C GLY A 378 24.43 -14.53 -6.73
N ASN A 379 25.53 -13.79 -6.57
CA ASN A 379 25.60 -12.66 -5.65
C ASN A 379 25.09 -11.38 -6.32
N TYR A 380 24.28 -10.63 -5.59
CA TYR A 380 23.66 -9.39 -6.01
C TYR A 380 23.99 -8.26 -5.04
N THR A 381 24.18 -7.06 -5.59
CA THR A 381 24.09 -5.81 -4.83
C THR A 381 22.64 -5.36 -4.84
N VAL A 382 22.01 -5.33 -3.68
CA VAL A 382 20.65 -4.82 -3.45
C VAL A 382 20.76 -3.38 -2.98
N LYS A 383 20.23 -2.44 -3.77
CA LYS A 383 20.14 -1.03 -3.42
C LYS A 383 18.71 -0.72 -2.97
N LEU A 384 18.57 -0.23 -1.73
CA LEU A 384 17.32 0.24 -1.16
C LEU A 384 17.36 1.76 -1.04
N GLN A 385 16.33 2.42 -1.55
CA GLN A 385 16.25 3.87 -1.65
C GLN A 385 15.04 4.40 -0.87
N PHE A 386 15.30 5.39 -0.02
CA PHE A 386 14.34 5.90 0.94
C PHE A 386 14.28 7.42 0.90
N ALA A 387 13.07 7.93 1.09
CA ALA A 387 12.78 9.32 1.39
C ALA A 387 11.68 9.41 2.45
N GLU A 388 11.85 10.32 3.41
CA GLU A 388 10.78 10.70 4.34
C GLU A 388 10.12 11.97 3.82
N ILE A 389 8.85 11.85 3.42
CA ILE A 389 8.10 12.93 2.75
C ILE A 389 6.92 13.43 3.57
N ALA A 390 6.57 12.74 4.67
CA ALA A 390 5.48 13.13 5.56
C ALA A 390 6.01 13.82 6.83
N ILE A 391 7.08 13.28 7.43
CA ILE A 391 7.65 13.77 8.70
C ILE A 391 8.76 14.79 8.44
N LEU A 392 8.37 15.94 7.88
CA LEU A 392 9.32 16.99 7.50
C LEU A 392 9.85 17.76 8.71
N SER A 393 11.10 18.21 8.62
CA SER A 393 11.74 19.10 9.56
C SER A 393 11.09 20.48 9.53
N SER A 394 10.65 20.91 10.71
CA SER A 394 10.01 22.20 10.96
C SER A 394 10.12 22.54 12.45
N ARG A 395 9.79 23.78 12.82
CA ARG A 395 9.68 24.20 14.23
C ARG A 395 8.39 23.71 14.90
N SER A 396 7.56 22.94 14.20
CA SER A 396 6.30 22.40 14.71
C SER A 396 6.54 21.07 15.42
N TRP A 397 5.67 20.72 16.38
CA TRP A 397 5.62 19.38 16.98
C TRP A 397 5.48 18.26 15.94
N LYS A 398 4.95 18.54 14.76
CA LYS A 398 4.86 17.59 13.64
C LYS A 398 6.21 17.00 13.23
N SER A 399 7.30 17.75 13.42
CA SER A 399 8.65 17.30 13.06
C SER A 399 9.24 16.28 14.03
N VAL A 400 8.64 16.08 15.21
CA VAL A 400 9.11 15.08 16.21
C VAL A 400 8.64 13.67 15.91
N GLY A 401 7.81 13.49 14.88
CA GLY A 401 7.38 12.18 14.43
C GLY A 401 8.59 11.30 14.12
N ARG A 402 8.42 9.99 14.31
CA ARG A 402 9.41 8.97 13.96
C ARG A 402 8.73 7.87 13.18
N ARG A 403 9.37 7.44 12.10
CA ARG A 403 8.99 6.25 11.34
C ARG A 403 10.12 5.25 11.49
N VAL A 404 9.84 4.17 12.22
CA VAL A 404 10.85 3.17 12.59
C VAL A 404 10.39 1.81 12.09
N PHE A 405 11.23 1.06 11.39
CA PHE A 405 10.93 -0.28 10.93
C PHE A 405 12.20 -1.10 10.74
N ASP A 406 12.06 -2.43 10.72
CA ASP A 406 13.14 -3.37 10.46
C ASP A 406 13.22 -3.69 8.96
N ILE A 407 14.42 -4.03 8.48
CA ILE A 407 14.68 -4.40 7.09
C ILE A 407 15.33 -5.79 7.07
N TYR A 408 14.72 -6.68 6.31
CA TYR A 408 15.20 -8.04 6.07
C TYR A 408 15.46 -8.24 4.57
N ILE A 409 16.53 -8.95 4.24
CA ILE A 409 16.84 -9.38 2.87
C ILE A 409 17.08 -10.89 2.89
N GLN A 410 16.34 -11.64 2.07
CA GLN A 410 16.34 -13.11 2.07
C GLN A 410 16.12 -13.70 3.48
N GLY A 411 15.22 -13.07 4.26
CA GLY A 411 14.93 -13.46 5.64
C GLY A 411 15.96 -13.05 6.70
N ASN A 412 17.12 -12.51 6.32
CA ASN A 412 18.13 -12.05 7.27
C ASN A 412 17.87 -10.59 7.67
N LEU A 413 17.84 -10.30 8.98
CA LEU A 413 17.75 -8.94 9.50
C LEU A 413 19.03 -8.17 9.17
N VAL A 414 18.94 -7.16 8.30
CA VAL A 414 20.08 -6.34 7.89
C VAL A 414 20.13 -4.99 8.60
N LEU A 415 18.97 -4.43 8.95
CA LEU A 415 18.86 -3.21 9.75
C LEU A 415 17.69 -3.34 10.72
N LYS A 416 17.96 -3.07 12.00
CA LYS A 416 16.94 -3.02 13.06
C LYS A 416 16.64 -1.56 13.41
N ASP A 417 15.38 -1.26 13.68
CA ASP A 417 14.94 0.07 14.13
C ASP A 417 15.37 1.20 13.18
N PHE A 418 15.30 0.98 11.87
CA PHE A 418 15.70 1.93 10.84
C PHE A 418 14.75 3.13 10.79
N ASP A 419 15.31 4.34 10.89
CA ASP A 419 14.58 5.62 10.84
C ASP A 419 15.13 6.49 9.69
N ILE A 420 14.35 6.64 8.62
CA ILE A 420 14.75 7.34 7.40
C ILE A 420 15.19 8.79 7.70
N LYS A 421 14.44 9.49 8.57
CA LYS A 421 14.71 10.89 8.90
C LYS A 421 16.00 11.02 9.70
N LYS A 422 16.23 10.10 10.64
CA LYS A 422 17.49 10.05 11.40
C LYS A 422 18.67 9.82 10.47
N GLU A 423 18.56 8.87 9.56
CA GLU A 423 19.60 8.54 8.58
C GLU A 423 19.85 9.66 7.55
N ALA A 424 18.86 10.51 7.29
CA ALA A 424 19.01 11.75 6.53
C ALA A 424 19.72 12.88 7.31
N GLY A 425 20.12 12.64 8.56
CA GLY A 425 20.69 13.65 9.46
C GLY A 425 19.67 14.67 9.97
N GLY A 426 18.38 14.30 10.00
CA GLY A 426 17.30 15.19 10.41
C GLY A 426 16.93 16.25 9.37
N VAL A 427 17.41 16.14 8.13
CA VAL A 427 17.13 17.08 7.03
C VAL A 427 15.96 16.56 6.19
N SER A 428 14.97 17.42 5.91
CA SER A 428 13.87 17.11 4.99
C SER A 428 14.37 16.93 3.56
N ASN A 429 13.62 16.17 2.75
CA ASN A 429 13.85 16.06 1.30
C ASN A 429 15.30 15.69 0.95
N ARG A 430 15.86 14.73 1.68
CA ARG A 430 17.19 14.19 1.42
C ARG A 430 17.08 12.69 1.14
N ALA A 431 17.63 12.26 0.02
CA ALA A 431 17.66 10.86 -0.36
C ALA A 431 18.59 10.06 0.57
N VAL A 432 18.10 8.90 1.02
CA VAL A 432 18.86 7.93 1.81
C VAL A 432 18.96 6.63 1.02
N VAL A 433 20.20 6.19 0.77
CA VAL A 433 20.47 4.95 0.02
C VAL A 433 21.21 3.97 0.91
N ARG A 434 20.81 2.70 0.89
CA ARG A 434 21.49 1.61 1.59
C ARG A 434 21.75 0.47 0.61
N GLU A 435 22.97 -0.06 0.65
CA GLU A 435 23.39 -1.15 -0.23
C GLU A 435 23.76 -2.38 0.60
N PHE A 436 23.33 -3.54 0.14
CA PHE A 436 23.59 -4.83 0.79
C PHE A 436 23.97 -5.86 -0.26
N THR A 437 24.78 -6.84 0.12
CA THR A 437 25.02 -8.02 -0.71
C THR A 437 24.05 -9.12 -0.32
N ALA A 438 23.40 -9.74 -1.30
CA ALA A 438 22.51 -10.87 -1.11
C ALA A 438 22.85 -12.00 -2.09
N ASN A 439 22.80 -13.23 -1.61
CA ASN A 439 22.95 -14.41 -2.46
C ASN A 439 21.57 -14.90 -2.92
N VAL A 440 21.42 -15.07 -4.23
CA VAL A 440 20.22 -15.63 -4.87
C VAL A 440 20.50 -17.09 -5.19
N SER A 441 19.79 -17.99 -4.52
CA SER A 441 19.97 -19.46 -4.70
C SER A 441 18.75 -20.16 -5.29
N GLN A 442 17.58 -19.51 -5.26
CA GLN A 442 16.30 -20.07 -5.70
C GLN A 442 15.63 -19.20 -6.77
N ASN A 443 16.42 -18.47 -7.55
CA ASN A 443 15.97 -17.58 -8.61
C ASN A 443 15.03 -16.45 -8.15
N PHE A 444 15.02 -16.13 -6.86
CA PHE A 444 14.29 -14.97 -6.33
C PHE A 444 15.08 -14.26 -5.24
N ILE A 445 14.73 -13.00 -5.03
CA ILE A 445 15.13 -12.23 -3.87
C ILE A 445 13.92 -11.69 -3.15
N GLU A 446 13.90 -11.76 -1.82
CA GLU A 446 12.90 -11.13 -0.97
C GLU A 446 13.52 -9.94 -0.22
N VAL A 447 12.88 -8.77 -0.32
CA VAL A 447 13.12 -7.61 0.54
C VAL A 447 11.88 -7.40 1.39
N HIS A 448 12.02 -7.49 2.71
CA HIS A 448 10.91 -7.39 3.66
C HIS A 448 11.16 -6.23 4.62
N LEU A 449 10.27 -5.25 4.59
CA LEU A 449 10.26 -4.14 5.52
C LEU A 449 9.13 -4.36 6.53
N PHE A 450 9.46 -4.35 7.82
CA PHE A 450 8.57 -4.81 8.89
C PHE A 450 8.44 -3.80 10.01
N TRP A 451 7.20 -3.45 10.37
CA TRP A 451 6.92 -2.57 11.50
C TRP A 451 6.55 -3.37 12.75
N ALA A 452 7.48 -3.39 13.68
CA ALA A 452 7.33 -4.11 14.94
C ALA A 452 6.50 -3.36 16.00
N GLY A 453 6.01 -2.14 15.68
CA GLY A 453 5.19 -1.32 16.59
C GLY A 453 5.85 -0.04 17.08
N LYS A 454 7.06 0.28 16.59
CA LYS A 454 7.85 1.45 16.99
C LYS A 454 7.69 2.66 16.07
N GLY A 455 8.00 3.84 16.58
CA GLY A 455 7.73 5.10 15.91
C GLY A 455 6.36 5.66 16.29
N THR A 456 6.16 6.93 15.99
CA THR A 456 5.00 7.69 16.45
C THR A 456 3.78 7.32 15.63
N CYS A 457 2.77 6.69 16.24
CA CYS A 457 1.53 6.29 15.56
C CYS A 457 0.77 7.44 14.88
N CYS A 458 0.95 8.64 15.42
CA CYS A 458 -0.06 9.68 15.35
C CYS A 458 0.53 11.06 14.99
N ILE A 459 1.82 11.11 14.59
CA ILE A 459 2.53 12.36 14.25
C ILE A 459 3.16 12.22 12.86
N PRO A 460 2.91 13.17 11.93
CA PRO A 460 2.07 14.38 12.07
C PRO A 460 0.56 14.12 12.06
N ALA A 461 0.12 12.93 11.66
CA ALA A 461 -1.28 12.52 11.66
C ALA A 461 -1.41 11.02 11.97
N GLN A 462 -2.63 10.57 12.29
CA GLN A 462 -2.94 9.16 12.49
C GLN A 462 -2.54 8.31 11.29
N GLY A 463 -1.90 7.18 11.55
CA GLY A 463 -1.40 6.29 10.49
C GLY A 463 -0.06 6.72 9.88
N THR A 464 0.63 7.73 10.44
CA THR A 464 1.97 8.10 9.96
C THR A 464 3.06 7.25 10.61
N TYR A 465 2.99 5.94 10.40
CA TYR A 465 3.95 4.96 10.90
C TYR A 465 4.17 3.84 9.88
N GLY A 466 5.02 2.88 10.22
CA GLY A 466 5.23 1.68 9.40
C GLY A 466 6.22 1.89 8.26
N PRO A 467 6.47 0.86 7.44
CA PRO A 467 7.52 0.91 6.44
C PRO A 467 7.22 1.91 5.32
N SER A 468 8.28 2.51 4.80
CA SER A 468 8.25 3.39 3.62
C SER A 468 9.46 3.09 2.75
N ILE A 469 9.28 3.06 1.42
CA ILE A 469 10.38 2.88 0.46
C ILE A 469 10.06 3.59 -0.86
N SER A 470 11.09 4.20 -1.47
CA SER A 470 10.97 4.91 -2.75
C SER A 470 11.34 4.02 -3.93
N ALA A 471 12.42 3.24 -3.80
CA ALA A 471 12.83 2.34 -4.87
C ALA A 471 13.70 1.19 -4.38
N ILE A 472 13.70 0.12 -5.16
CA ILE A 472 14.53 -1.08 -4.95
C ILE A 472 15.19 -1.43 -6.27
N SER A 473 16.47 -1.79 -6.25
CA SER A 473 17.10 -2.48 -7.37
C SER A 473 18.03 -3.59 -6.88
N ALA A 474 18.20 -4.61 -7.71
CA ALA A 474 19.23 -5.62 -7.49
C ALA A 474 20.02 -5.84 -8.78
N THR A 475 21.34 -5.65 -8.69
CA THR A 475 22.26 -5.83 -9.82
C THR A 475 23.24 -6.97 -9.52
N PRO A 476 23.54 -7.83 -10.50
CA PRO A 476 24.41 -8.98 -10.29
C PRO A 476 25.86 -8.54 -10.13
N ASN A 477 26.60 -9.16 -9.21
CA ASN A 477 28.04 -8.99 -9.04
C ASN A 477 28.87 -9.96 -9.91
N PHE A 478 28.24 -10.48 -10.96
CA PHE A 478 28.80 -11.46 -11.89
C PHE A 478 28.35 -11.12 -13.32
N VAL A 479 28.96 -11.74 -14.32
CA VAL A 479 28.57 -11.58 -15.73
C VAL A 479 27.34 -12.45 -16.00
N PRO A 480 26.16 -11.87 -16.28
CA PRO A 480 24.94 -12.66 -16.47
C PRO A 480 24.99 -13.48 -17.75
N THR A 481 24.36 -14.65 -17.73
CA THR A 481 24.23 -15.53 -18.90
C THR A 481 22.83 -15.51 -19.52
N VAL A 482 21.86 -14.93 -18.82
CA VAL A 482 20.47 -14.83 -19.26
C VAL A 482 20.21 -13.63 -20.16
N SER A 483 19.14 -13.70 -20.96
CA SER A 483 18.84 -12.66 -21.96
C SER A 483 18.28 -11.36 -21.37
N ASN A 484 17.77 -11.41 -20.12
CA ASN A 484 17.05 -10.34 -19.45
C ASN A 484 15.80 -9.81 -20.18
N LYS A 485 15.30 -10.57 -21.16
CA LYS A 485 14.13 -10.23 -21.97
C LYS A 485 12.90 -11.03 -21.48
N PRO A 486 11.78 -10.36 -21.17
CA PRO A 486 10.57 -11.06 -20.77
C PRO A 486 10.08 -11.99 -21.91
N PRO A 487 9.41 -13.10 -21.58
CA PRO A 487 8.79 -13.96 -22.58
C PRO A 487 7.81 -13.15 -23.44
N SER A 488 7.98 -13.17 -24.77
CA SER A 488 7.08 -12.42 -25.65
C SER A 488 5.68 -13.03 -25.61
N THR A 489 4.73 -12.39 -24.92
CA THR A 489 3.32 -12.68 -25.12
C THR A 489 2.91 -12.10 -26.47
N LYS A 490 2.88 -12.91 -27.53
CA LYS A 490 2.09 -12.55 -28.71
C LYS A 490 0.63 -12.46 -28.29
N LYS A 491 0.13 -11.24 -28.08
CA LYS A 491 -1.26 -10.81 -28.30
C LYS A 491 -1.32 -9.28 -28.18
N ASN A 492 -1.19 -8.61 -29.33
CA ASN A 492 -1.56 -7.21 -29.50
C ASN A 492 -3.08 -7.08 -29.32
N HIS A 493 -3.56 -6.71 -28.13
CA HIS A 493 -4.95 -6.26 -27.98
C HIS A 493 -5.11 -4.98 -27.14
N THR A 494 -4.08 -4.51 -26.44
CA THR A 494 -4.18 -3.29 -25.63
C THR A 494 -4.26 -2.02 -26.49
N GLY A 495 -3.53 -1.97 -27.62
CA GLY A 495 -3.59 -0.85 -28.56
C GLY A 495 -4.90 -0.76 -29.35
N LEU A 496 -5.59 -1.89 -29.53
CA LEU A 496 -6.87 -1.94 -30.26
C LEU A 496 -8.03 -1.47 -29.37
N ILE A 497 -8.05 -1.86 -28.08
CA ILE A 497 -9.15 -1.53 -27.16
C ILE A 497 -9.20 -0.03 -26.85
N VAL A 498 -8.04 0.61 -26.61
CA VAL A 498 -8.00 2.06 -26.31
C VAL A 498 -8.36 2.88 -27.55
N GLY A 499 -7.85 2.51 -28.73
CA GLY A 499 -8.19 3.20 -29.98
C GLY A 499 -9.66 3.07 -30.38
N VAL A 500 -10.26 1.90 -30.12
CA VAL A 500 -11.67 1.61 -30.42
C VAL A 500 -12.60 2.33 -29.44
N VAL A 501 -12.33 2.32 -28.13
CA VAL A 501 -13.16 3.02 -27.13
C VAL A 501 -13.12 4.54 -27.32
N VAL A 502 -11.94 5.12 -27.59
CA VAL A 502 -11.81 6.57 -27.85
C VAL A 502 -12.48 6.96 -29.17
N GLY A 503 -12.36 6.12 -30.21
CA GLY A 503 -13.06 6.32 -31.48
C GLY A 503 -14.58 6.27 -31.34
N PHE A 504 -15.12 5.33 -30.54
CA PHE A 504 -16.55 5.22 -30.27
C PHE A 504 -17.11 6.40 -29.48
N ALA A 505 -16.42 6.84 -28.41
CA ALA A 505 -16.83 8.01 -27.64
C ALA A 505 -16.83 9.27 -28.51
N ALA A 506 -15.81 9.45 -29.35
CA ALA A 506 -15.73 10.56 -30.29
C ALA A 506 -16.83 10.51 -31.37
N LEU A 507 -17.24 9.31 -31.83
CA LEU A 507 -18.33 9.15 -32.80
C LEU A 507 -19.70 9.50 -32.20
N ILE A 508 -19.97 9.04 -30.97
CA ILE A 508 -21.23 9.34 -30.26
C ILE A 508 -21.31 10.85 -30.00
N ALA A 509 -20.23 11.45 -29.52
CA ALA A 509 -20.16 12.89 -29.29
C ALA A 509 -20.38 13.69 -30.57
N TRP A 510 -19.76 13.29 -31.69
CA TRP A 510 -19.93 13.96 -32.99
C TRP A 510 -21.37 13.86 -33.52
N ASN A 511 -21.99 12.69 -33.40
CA ASN A 511 -23.37 12.49 -33.87
C ASN A 511 -24.40 13.28 -33.05
N LEU A 512 -24.18 13.44 -31.73
CA LEU A 512 -25.00 14.32 -30.89
C LEU A 512 -24.82 15.80 -31.27
N HIS A 513 -23.60 16.21 -31.65
CA HIS A 513 -23.31 17.55 -32.13
C HIS A 513 -23.97 17.86 -33.48
N GLU A 514 -23.93 16.94 -34.46
CA GLU A 514 -24.64 17.11 -35.75
C GLU A 514 -26.17 17.24 -35.58
N GLN A 515 -26.73 16.67 -34.52
CA GLN A 515 -28.15 16.72 -34.20
C GLN A 515 -28.54 17.90 -33.29
N GLY A 516 -27.58 18.74 -32.85
CA GLY A 516 -27.83 19.84 -31.91
C GLY A 516 -28.28 19.38 -30.51
N ARG A 517 -27.83 18.19 -30.09
CA ARG A 517 -28.17 17.52 -28.82
C ARG A 517 -26.93 17.33 -27.93
N GLU A 518 -26.02 18.29 -27.92
CA GLU A 518 -24.73 18.22 -27.22
C GLU A 518 -24.88 18.11 -25.70
N LEU A 519 -25.98 18.61 -25.14
CA LEU A 519 -26.25 18.56 -23.70
C LEU A 519 -26.46 17.14 -23.18
N GLU A 520 -26.71 16.16 -24.05
CA GLU A 520 -26.80 14.73 -23.67
C GLU A 520 -25.44 14.09 -23.37
N LEU A 521 -24.34 14.79 -23.66
CA LEU A 521 -22.99 14.38 -23.23
C LEU A 521 -22.69 14.78 -21.78
N VAL A 522 -23.52 15.64 -21.18
CA VAL A 522 -23.34 16.11 -19.80
C VAL A 522 -23.81 15.02 -18.83
N ASP A 523 -23.02 14.79 -17.79
CA ASP A 523 -23.36 13.83 -16.74
C ASP A 523 -24.69 14.21 -16.06
N SER A 524 -25.60 13.25 -15.98
CA SER A 524 -26.90 13.40 -15.31
C SER A 524 -26.81 13.70 -13.81
N GLU A 525 -25.64 13.49 -13.17
CA GLU A 525 -25.41 13.83 -11.76
C GLU A 525 -25.04 15.32 -11.54
N LEU A 526 -24.77 16.10 -12.61
CA LEU A 526 -24.55 17.55 -12.49
C LEU A 526 -25.88 18.29 -12.33
N SER A 527 -26.14 18.80 -11.13
CA SER A 527 -27.41 19.47 -10.80
C SER A 527 -27.54 20.90 -11.34
N GLU A 528 -26.43 21.59 -11.61
CA GLU A 528 -26.39 22.94 -12.18
C GLU A 528 -25.17 23.10 -13.11
N PHE A 529 -25.38 23.60 -14.33
CA PHE A 529 -24.33 23.96 -15.28
C PHE A 529 -24.83 25.02 -16.28
N ASP A 530 -23.90 25.75 -16.92
CA ASP A 530 -24.21 26.71 -17.98
C ASP A 530 -24.20 26.00 -19.36
N GLU A 531 -25.34 25.99 -20.04
CA GLU A 531 -25.49 25.33 -21.34
C GLU A 531 -24.56 25.91 -22.41
N GLU A 532 -24.29 27.22 -22.38
CA GLU A 532 -23.47 27.90 -23.38
C GLU A 532 -21.97 27.66 -23.12
N GLU A 533 -21.57 27.48 -21.86
CA GLU A 533 -20.21 27.07 -21.50
C GLU A 533 -19.95 25.61 -21.91
N VAL A 534 -20.92 24.72 -21.69
CA VAL A 534 -20.83 23.31 -22.12
C VAL A 534 -20.69 23.20 -23.65
N LYS A 535 -21.58 23.86 -24.41
CA LYS A 535 -21.52 23.85 -25.88
C LYS A 535 -20.19 24.40 -26.39
N ARG A 536 -19.67 25.45 -25.73
CA ARG A 536 -18.38 26.06 -26.06
C ARG A 536 -17.21 25.10 -25.82
N ILE A 537 -17.17 24.43 -24.67
CA ILE A 537 -16.12 23.46 -24.34
C ILE A 537 -16.14 22.29 -25.33
N ILE A 538 -17.32 21.77 -25.67
CA ILE A 538 -17.48 20.69 -26.65
C ILE A 538 -17.00 21.13 -28.03
N GLY A 539 -17.35 22.34 -28.49
CA GLY A 539 -16.87 22.91 -29.75
C GLY A 539 -15.35 23.08 -29.80
N VAL A 540 -14.73 23.56 -28.71
CA VAL A 540 -13.27 23.67 -28.60
C VAL A 540 -12.60 22.29 -28.62
N ALA A 541 -13.20 21.29 -27.98
CA ALA A 541 -12.68 19.91 -27.99
C ALA A 541 -12.66 19.32 -29.41
N PHE A 542 -13.69 19.56 -30.22
CA PHE A 542 -13.69 19.12 -31.62
C PHE A 542 -12.64 19.82 -32.48
N LEU A 543 -12.38 21.12 -32.25
CA LEU A 543 -11.30 21.83 -32.94
C LEU A 543 -9.91 21.29 -32.56
N CYS A 544 -9.71 20.93 -31.29
CA CYS A 544 -8.43 20.39 -30.80
C CYS A 544 -8.17 18.96 -31.29
N THR A 545 -9.22 18.20 -31.59
CA THR A 545 -9.12 16.80 -32.03
C THR A 545 -9.04 16.64 -33.55
N GLN A 546 -9.13 17.73 -34.33
CA GLN A 546 -9.04 17.67 -35.80
C GLN A 546 -7.85 16.86 -36.32
N THR A 547 -8.07 16.04 -37.33
CA THR A 547 -7.03 15.13 -37.86
C THR A 547 -5.84 15.88 -38.47
N SER A 548 -6.09 17.04 -39.07
CA SER A 548 -5.03 17.89 -39.64
C SER A 548 -4.42 18.80 -38.57
N PRO A 549 -3.11 18.72 -38.29
CA PRO A 549 -2.43 19.63 -37.36
C PRO A 549 -2.57 21.10 -37.72
N THR A 550 -2.74 21.43 -39.01
CA THR A 550 -2.91 22.81 -39.49
C THR A 550 -4.29 23.39 -39.21
N MET A 551 -5.28 22.56 -38.89
CA MET A 551 -6.63 22.99 -38.51
C MET A 551 -6.84 23.08 -36.99
N ARG A 552 -5.84 22.66 -36.20
CA ARG A 552 -5.91 22.77 -34.74
C ARG A 552 -5.52 24.18 -34.29
N PRO A 553 -6.28 24.79 -33.39
CA PRO A 553 -5.93 26.09 -32.80
C PRO A 553 -4.65 25.97 -31.94
N SER A 554 -3.87 27.05 -31.85
CA SER A 554 -2.77 27.14 -30.89
C SER A 554 -3.32 27.09 -29.44
N MET A 555 -2.53 26.60 -28.49
CA MET A 555 -2.94 26.55 -27.08
C MET A 555 -3.36 27.91 -26.52
N SER A 556 -2.71 29.00 -26.94
CA SER A 556 -3.11 30.36 -26.56
C SER A 556 -4.53 30.71 -27.04
N ARG A 557 -4.93 30.22 -28.22
CA ARG A 557 -6.26 30.45 -28.79
C ARG A 557 -7.30 29.52 -28.16
N VAL A 558 -6.93 28.30 -27.78
CA VAL A 558 -7.78 27.39 -27.00
C VAL A 558 -8.16 28.01 -25.66
N VAL A 559 -7.18 28.55 -24.93
CA VAL A 559 -7.43 29.20 -23.63
C VAL A 559 -8.33 30.43 -23.79
N ALA A 560 -8.12 31.23 -24.85
CA ALA A 560 -9.00 32.37 -25.15
C ALA A 560 -10.44 31.94 -25.48
N MET A 561 -10.63 30.83 -26.21
CA MET A 561 -11.98 30.32 -26.52
C MET A 561 -12.69 29.76 -25.28
N ILE A 562 -11.99 29.04 -24.40
CA ILE A 562 -12.57 28.51 -23.16
C ILE A 562 -12.92 29.64 -22.19
N SER A 563 -12.06 30.66 -22.08
CA SER A 563 -12.28 31.82 -21.19
C SER A 563 -13.35 32.79 -21.71
N GLY A 564 -13.82 32.60 -22.94
CA GLY A 564 -14.82 33.46 -23.59
C GLY A 564 -14.29 34.76 -24.18
N ASP A 565 -12.97 34.90 -24.27
CA ASP A 565 -12.28 36.05 -24.86
C ASP A 565 -12.20 35.95 -26.40
N SER A 566 -12.63 34.83 -26.99
CA SER A 566 -12.69 34.63 -28.44
C SER A 566 -13.77 33.62 -28.85
N ASP A 567 -14.43 33.87 -29.98
CA ASP A 567 -15.50 32.99 -30.49
C ASP A 567 -14.96 31.65 -31.03
N VAL A 568 -15.73 30.59 -30.80
CA VAL A 568 -15.51 29.27 -31.39
C VAL A 568 -16.03 29.30 -32.83
N SER A 569 -15.19 28.98 -33.81
CA SER A 569 -15.56 29.01 -35.23
C SER A 569 -16.76 28.10 -35.52
N SER A 570 -17.73 28.59 -36.29
CA SER A 570 -18.99 27.88 -36.62
C SER A 570 -18.85 26.74 -37.64
N GLU A 571 -17.68 26.58 -38.26
CA GLU A 571 -17.42 25.52 -39.25
C GLU A 571 -16.50 24.45 -38.67
N ILE A 572 -17.06 23.59 -37.82
CA ILE A 572 -16.36 22.39 -37.34
C ILE A 572 -16.62 21.28 -38.37
N SER A 573 -15.58 20.88 -39.10
CA SER A 573 -15.68 19.78 -40.07
C SER A 573 -15.60 18.42 -39.38
N ARG A 574 -16.29 17.41 -39.91
CA ARG A 574 -16.25 16.05 -39.39
C ARG A 574 -14.82 15.52 -39.37
N PRO A 575 -14.29 15.10 -38.20
CA PRO A 575 -12.93 14.61 -38.11
C PRO A 575 -12.72 13.40 -39.02
N GLY A 576 -11.63 13.41 -39.78
CA GLY A 576 -11.30 12.40 -40.79
C GLY A 576 -11.19 10.97 -40.23
N TYR A 577 -10.84 10.79 -38.95
CA TYR A 577 -10.83 9.47 -38.30
C TYR A 577 -12.23 8.90 -38.02
N LEU A 578 -13.29 9.70 -38.22
CA LEU A 578 -14.69 9.28 -38.14
C LEU A 578 -15.34 9.13 -39.52
N ALA A 579 -14.65 9.46 -40.61
CA ALA A 579 -15.25 9.54 -41.96
C ALA A 579 -15.79 8.19 -42.48
N ASP A 580 -15.18 7.07 -42.06
CA ASP A 580 -15.55 5.72 -42.51
C ASP A 580 -16.62 5.03 -41.64
N TRP A 581 -17.06 5.65 -40.54
CA TRP A 581 -17.94 5.01 -39.55
C TRP A 581 -19.40 5.46 -39.72
N LYS A 582 -20.34 4.51 -39.87
CA LYS A 582 -21.78 4.77 -40.01
C LYS A 582 -22.54 4.39 -38.73
N PHE A 583 -23.49 5.23 -38.31
CA PHE A 583 -24.25 5.04 -37.07
C PHE A 583 -25.05 3.72 -37.02
N ASN A 584 -25.46 3.17 -38.17
CA ASN A 584 -26.20 1.90 -38.22
C ASN A 584 -25.38 0.66 -37.86
N ASP A 585 -24.03 0.73 -37.88
CA ASP A 585 -23.17 -0.35 -37.39
C ASP A 585 -23.18 -0.45 -35.85
N VAL A 586 -23.65 0.61 -35.16
CA VAL A 586 -23.66 0.75 -33.70
C VAL A 586 -24.80 -0.03 -33.05
N SER A 587 -25.99 -0.09 -33.65
CA SER A 587 -27.14 -0.82 -33.07
C SER A 587 -26.93 -2.33 -33.09
N THR A 588 -26.20 -2.84 -34.08
CA THR A 588 -25.89 -4.27 -34.25
C THR A 588 -24.81 -4.74 -33.27
N VAL A 589 -23.82 -3.91 -32.95
CA VAL A 589 -22.79 -4.23 -31.95
C VAL A 589 -23.34 -4.09 -30.53
N MET A 590 -24.21 -3.09 -30.29
CA MET A 590 -24.80 -2.91 -28.96
C MET A 590 -25.81 -4.00 -28.60
N SER A 591 -26.51 -4.57 -29.58
CA SER A 591 -27.34 -5.76 -29.37
C SER A 591 -26.52 -7.03 -29.10
N GLN A 592 -25.30 -7.12 -29.64
CA GLN A 592 -24.36 -8.23 -29.37
C GLN A 592 -23.67 -8.12 -28.00
N ILE A 593 -23.53 -6.92 -27.43
CA ILE A 593 -22.97 -6.71 -26.08
C ILE A 593 -24.04 -6.93 -24.98
N THR A 594 -25.33 -6.84 -25.32
CA THR A 594 -26.43 -6.94 -24.34
C THR A 594 -27.13 -8.31 -24.26
N GLN A 595 -26.80 -9.28 -25.13
CA GLN A 595 -27.26 -10.68 -24.99
C GLN A 595 -26.06 -11.62 -24.77
N GLY A 596 -26.10 -12.37 -23.66
CA GLY A 596 -24.94 -13.06 -23.08
C GLY A 596 -24.44 -14.32 -23.80
N THR A 597 -23.21 -14.68 -23.41
CA THR A 597 -22.54 -15.99 -23.41
C THR A 597 -23.20 -17.17 -24.15
N ASP A 598 -22.48 -17.75 -25.13
CA ASP A 598 -22.36 -19.21 -25.22
C ASP A 598 -21.15 -19.65 -26.07
N SER A 599 -20.53 -20.74 -25.65
CA SER A 599 -19.46 -21.45 -26.37
C SER A 599 -20.04 -22.40 -27.42
N SER A 600 -19.56 -22.36 -28.68
CA SER A 600 -19.07 -23.53 -29.45
C SER A 600 -19.13 -23.37 -30.99
N PHE A 601 -18.03 -23.82 -31.62
CA PHE A 601 -17.85 -24.49 -32.93
C PHE A 601 -18.23 -23.86 -34.31
N TYR A 602 -17.22 -23.96 -35.19
CA TYR A 602 -17.14 -24.16 -36.66
C TYR A 602 -17.48 -23.08 -37.70
N ASP A 603 -16.46 -22.84 -38.54
CA ASP A 603 -16.41 -22.55 -39.99
C ASP A 603 -17.61 -21.92 -40.69
N SER A 604 -17.35 -20.82 -41.42
CA SER A 604 -17.27 -20.91 -42.89
C SER A 604 -16.80 -19.61 -43.55
N SER A 605 -16.05 -19.82 -44.61
CA SER A 605 -15.53 -18.90 -45.61
C SER A 605 -16.62 -18.16 -46.40
N ALA A 606 -16.39 -16.87 -46.69
CA ALA A 606 -16.83 -16.25 -47.93
C ALA A 606 -15.82 -15.17 -48.36
N SER A 607 -15.04 -15.52 -49.37
CA SER A 607 -14.19 -14.60 -50.13
C SER A 607 -15.05 -13.77 -51.09
N THR A 608 -14.69 -12.50 -51.29
CA THR A 608 -14.91 -11.79 -52.56
C THR A 608 -13.63 -11.07 -52.95
N SER A 609 -13.33 -11.13 -54.24
CA SER A 609 -11.99 -11.09 -54.83
C SER A 609 -11.82 -9.98 -55.88
N MET A 610 -10.55 -9.59 -56.10
CA MET A 610 -9.94 -9.02 -57.32
C MET A 610 -10.23 -7.53 -57.60
N VAL A 611 -9.26 -6.70 -58.07
CA VAL A 611 -8.50 -6.82 -59.33
C VAL A 611 -7.08 -6.20 -59.24
N ALA A 612 -6.10 -6.85 -59.87
CA ALA A 612 -4.74 -6.39 -60.22
C ALA A 612 -4.72 -5.82 -61.66
N ASP A 613 -3.96 -4.76 -61.97
CA ASP A 613 -2.71 -4.72 -62.80
C ASP A 613 -2.56 -3.24 -63.29
N ALA A 614 -1.44 -2.60 -63.64
CA ALA A 614 -0.08 -2.99 -64.02
C ALA A 614 0.93 -1.82 -63.81
N MET A 615 2.23 -2.12 -63.65
CA MET A 615 3.43 -1.27 -63.90
C MET A 615 3.83 -1.33 -65.40
N PRO A 616 4.84 -0.61 -66.01
CA PRO A 616 6.15 -0.11 -65.49
C PRO A 616 6.73 1.14 -66.27
N PRO A 617 8.06 1.41 -66.46
CA PRO A 617 9.30 1.26 -65.66
C PRO A 617 10.18 2.55 -65.53
N ARG A 618 11.26 2.38 -64.74
CA ARG A 618 12.47 3.23 -64.46
C ARG A 618 13.38 3.49 -65.69
N PRO A 619 14.39 4.40 -65.61
CA PRO A 619 15.77 3.92 -65.35
C PRO A 619 16.65 4.85 -64.48
N ALA A 620 17.84 4.33 -64.14
CA ALA A 620 18.83 4.85 -63.19
C ALA A 620 20.14 5.33 -63.86
N SER A 621 21.09 5.79 -63.02
CA SER A 621 22.51 6.21 -63.23
C SER A 621 22.73 7.73 -63.31
N GLY A 622 23.77 8.37 -62.75
CA GLY A 622 24.94 7.96 -61.95
C GLY A 622 25.81 9.20 -61.61
N ALA A 623 26.65 9.08 -60.58
CA ALA A 623 27.91 9.80 -60.25
C ALA A 623 28.03 11.36 -60.24
N ALA A 624 28.63 11.85 -59.12
CA ALA A 624 29.68 12.90 -58.99
C ALA A 624 29.38 14.04 -57.97
N GLN A 625 30.26 14.17 -56.96
CA GLN A 625 30.57 15.39 -56.19
C GLN A 625 31.53 16.31 -57.02
N PRO A 626 31.97 17.54 -56.61
CA PRO A 626 31.83 18.27 -55.33
C PRO A 626 31.54 19.80 -55.45
N ASN A 627 31.58 20.48 -54.28
CA ASN A 627 31.98 21.88 -54.02
C ASN A 627 30.93 22.95 -53.63
N ASN A 628 31.12 23.38 -52.38
CA ASN A 628 31.33 24.75 -51.91
C ASN A 628 30.16 25.67 -51.49
N VAL A 629 30.21 26.00 -50.19
CA VAL A 629 30.27 27.37 -49.62
C VAL A 629 28.95 28.16 -49.52
N HIS A 630 28.37 28.19 -48.31
CA HIS A 630 28.30 29.38 -47.42
C HIS A 630 27.40 29.13 -46.19
N ARG A 631 27.97 29.33 -44.99
CA ARG A 631 27.31 29.83 -43.75
C ARG A 631 27.07 31.36 -43.89
N PRO A 632 26.44 32.10 -42.94
CA PRO A 632 25.54 31.78 -41.80
C PRO A 632 24.32 32.76 -41.74
N ILE A 633 23.73 33.00 -40.55
CA ILE A 633 22.72 34.03 -40.11
C ILE A 633 21.32 33.38 -39.92
N SER A 634 20.56 33.51 -38.83
CA SER A 634 20.68 34.12 -37.49
C SER A 634 19.46 33.69 -36.67
N GLU A 635 19.66 33.53 -35.37
CA GLU A 635 18.80 33.98 -34.26
C GLU A 635 17.34 34.40 -34.52
N GLY A 636 16.46 33.92 -33.62
CA GLY A 636 15.44 34.78 -33.00
C GLY A 636 13.98 34.52 -33.35
N ARG A 637 13.32 33.62 -32.63
CA ARG A 637 12.25 33.92 -31.65
C ARG A 637 11.68 32.66 -31.02
#